data_AF-A0A8J6SIX8-F1
#
_entry.id   AF-A0A8J6SIX8-F1
#
_cell.length_a   1.000
_cell.length_b   1.000
_cell.length_c   1.000
_cell.angle_alpha   90.00
_cell.angle_beta   90.00
_cell.angle_gamma   90.00
#
_symmetry.space_group_name_H-M   'P 1'
#
loop_
_entity.id
_entity.type
_entity.pdbx_description
1 polymer ?
#
loop_
_entity_poly.entity_id
_entity_poly.type
_entity_poly.pdbx_seq_one_letter_code
_entity_poly.pdbx_strand_id
1 'polypeptide(L)'
;MQTRYTYNVERIDHLPPAQDRWFYNSQRFTLNVTRADMIRAGYSPSVRLFEAAGCGTRIISDRFFGLDTIFEFGTEILIADRSDDILRYLQEIPENERIAIGDRARTRVL
;
A
#
# COMPACT_ATOMS: atom_id res chain seq x y z
N MET A 1 23.74 13.70 -1.81
CA MET A 1 22.69 14.64 -1.37
C MET A 1 21.96 13.96 -0.22
N GLN A 2 22.04 14.48 1.01
CA GLN A 2 21.38 13.83 2.17
C GLN A 2 19.92 14.28 2.18
N THR A 3 19.00 13.37 1.93
CA THR A 3 17.56 13.64 1.97
C THR A 3 17.18 14.04 3.39
N ARG A 4 16.62 15.24 3.57
CA ARG A 4 16.16 15.74 4.86
C ARG A 4 14.68 15.41 5.03
N TYR A 5 14.37 14.57 6.02
CA TYR A 5 13.00 14.17 6.34
C TYR A 5 12.36 15.13 7.35
N THR A 6 11.03 15.23 7.32
CA THR A 6 10.24 16.01 8.28
C THR A 6 10.14 15.26 9.63
N TYR A 7 9.73 15.95 10.69
CA TYR A 7 9.69 15.41 12.06
C TYR A 7 8.70 14.23 12.23
N ASN A 8 7.75 14.08 11.32
CA ASN A 8 6.73 13.03 11.32
C ASN A 8 7.10 11.84 10.42
N VAL A 9 8.38 11.70 10.06
CA VAL A 9 8.87 10.60 9.23
C VAL A 9 10.01 9.91 9.98
N GLU A 10 9.79 8.64 10.30
CA GLU A 10 10.84 7.73 10.70
C GLU A 10 11.35 6.98 9.46
N ARG A 11 12.66 6.99 9.24
CA ARG A 11 13.30 6.30 8.12
C ARG A 11 13.94 5.01 8.58
N ILE A 12 13.62 3.93 7.88
CA ILE A 12 14.29 2.63 7.99
C ILE A 12 15.14 2.45 6.72
N ASP A 13 16.45 2.33 6.87
CA ASP A 13 17.36 2.18 5.71
C ASP A 13 17.24 0.81 5.03
N HIS A 14 17.06 -0.24 5.83
CA HIS A 14 16.85 -1.58 5.34
C HIS A 14 15.98 -2.36 6.31
N LEU A 15 14.87 -2.91 5.81
CA LEU A 15 14.05 -3.87 6.51
C LEU A 15 14.38 -5.27 5.99
N PRO A 16 14.91 -6.17 6.82
CA PRO A 16 15.26 -7.52 6.38
C PRO A 16 13.97 -8.36 6.17
N PRO A 17 13.96 -9.31 5.22
CA PRO A 17 12.75 -10.08 4.89
C PRO A 17 12.09 -10.81 6.07
N ALA A 18 12.89 -11.24 7.05
CA ALA A 18 12.37 -11.89 8.26
C ALA A 18 11.46 -10.97 9.10
N GLN A 19 11.55 -9.65 8.93
CA GLN A 19 10.75 -8.65 9.63
C GLN A 19 9.56 -8.15 8.82
N ASP A 20 9.45 -8.49 7.53
CA ASP A 20 8.39 -7.97 6.65
C ASP A 20 7.01 -8.27 7.20
N ARG A 21 6.78 -9.50 7.69
CA ARG A 21 5.49 -9.86 8.30
C ARG A 21 5.18 -9.00 9.52
N TRP A 22 6.13 -8.80 10.43
CA TRP A 22 5.91 -7.97 11.60
C TRP A 22 5.65 -6.52 11.22
N PHE A 23 6.41 -5.99 10.27
CA PHE A 23 6.30 -4.63 9.78
C PHE A 23 4.94 -4.37 9.12
N TYR A 24 4.48 -5.24 8.22
CA TYR A 24 3.19 -5.08 7.58
C TYR A 24 2.02 -5.25 8.56
N ASN A 25 2.12 -6.16 9.53
CA ASN A 25 1.06 -6.37 10.52
C ASN A 25 1.01 -5.26 11.59
N SER A 26 2.05 -4.45 11.76
CA SER A 26 2.04 -3.30 12.68
C SER A 26 1.40 -2.04 12.07
N GLN A 27 1.17 -2.04 10.76
CA GLN A 27 0.65 -0.90 10.02
C GLN A 27 -0.88 -0.84 10.03
N ARG A 28 -1.44 0.34 10.32
CA ARG A 28 -2.87 0.62 10.12
C ARG A 28 -3.24 0.64 8.63
N PHE A 29 -2.35 1.23 7.83
CA PHE A 29 -2.35 1.25 6.36
C PHE A 29 -0.89 1.23 5.88
N THR A 30 -0.66 0.67 4.70
CA THR A 30 0.62 0.77 4.00
C THR A 30 0.44 1.60 2.73
N LEU A 31 1.35 2.55 2.48
CA LEU A 31 1.38 3.33 1.25
C LEU A 31 2.50 2.80 0.35
N ASN A 32 2.13 2.27 -0.81
CA ASN A 32 3.07 1.93 -1.88
C ASN A 32 3.09 3.07 -2.91
N VAL A 33 4.24 3.71 -3.08
CA VAL A 33 4.47 4.72 -4.13
C VAL A 33 5.36 4.11 -5.21
N THR A 34 4.83 4.02 -6.41
CA THR A 34 5.49 3.33 -7.52
C THR A 34 6.50 4.25 -8.19
N ARG A 35 7.65 3.70 -8.59
CA ARG A 35 8.66 4.49 -9.30
C ARG A 35 8.15 4.93 -10.67
N ALA A 36 8.48 6.14 -11.09
CA ALA A 36 7.92 6.75 -12.29
C ALA A 36 8.19 5.96 -13.59
N ASP A 37 9.32 5.24 -13.66
CA ASP A 37 9.64 4.32 -14.76
C ASP A 37 8.70 3.10 -14.80
N MET A 38 8.40 2.51 -13.65
CA MET A 38 7.45 1.40 -13.52
C MET A 38 6.02 1.84 -13.86
N ILE A 39 5.61 3.04 -13.44
CA ILE A 39 4.31 3.62 -13.84
C ILE A 39 4.21 3.75 -15.36
N ARG A 40 5.24 4.30 -16.01
CA ARG A 40 5.27 4.46 -17.47
C ARG A 40 5.23 3.13 -18.22
N ALA A 41 5.86 2.08 -17.68
CA ALA A 41 5.82 0.76 -18.28
C ALA A 41 4.41 0.13 -18.17
N GLY A 42 3.68 0.40 -17.09
CA GLY A 42 2.44 -0.31 -16.78
C GLY A 42 2.69 -1.79 -16.47
N TYR A 43 1.67 -2.49 -15.96
CA TYR A 43 1.73 -3.92 -15.62
C TYR A 43 2.97 -4.34 -14.81
N SER A 44 3.50 -3.41 -14.02
CA SER A 44 4.76 -3.57 -13.30
C SER A 44 4.53 -3.40 -11.79
N PRO A 45 3.66 -4.23 -11.17
CA PRO A 45 3.39 -4.13 -9.75
C PRO A 45 4.65 -4.47 -8.93
N SER A 46 4.89 -3.70 -7.87
CA SER A 46 5.92 -4.03 -6.89
C SER A 46 5.56 -5.31 -6.14
N VAL A 47 6.55 -6.18 -5.87
CA VAL A 47 6.37 -7.36 -5.00
C VAL A 47 5.81 -6.95 -3.63
N ARG A 48 6.11 -5.73 -3.15
CA ARG A 48 5.62 -5.17 -1.88
C ARG A 48 4.09 -5.12 -1.80
N LEU A 49 3.38 -4.96 -2.93
CA LEU A 49 1.91 -5.01 -2.95
C LEU A 49 1.40 -6.39 -2.56
N PHE A 50 2.05 -7.45 -3.06
CA PHE A 50 1.67 -8.84 -2.78
C PHE A 50 2.08 -9.26 -1.38
N GLU A 51 3.22 -8.80 -0.87
CA GLU A 51 3.64 -9.06 0.51
C GLU A 51 2.68 -8.43 1.53
N ALA A 52 2.28 -7.17 1.29
CA ALA A 52 1.29 -6.49 2.11
C ALA A 52 -0.08 -7.18 2.05
N ALA A 53 -0.55 -7.50 0.85
CA ALA A 53 -1.82 -8.21 0.65
C ALA A 53 -1.79 -9.60 1.30
N GLY A 54 -0.70 -10.34 1.12
CA GLY A 54 -0.47 -11.63 1.75
C GLY A 54 -0.37 -11.56 3.28
N CYS A 55 -0.13 -10.38 3.86
CA CYS A 55 -0.24 -10.13 5.31
C CYS A 55 -1.64 -9.69 5.75
N GLY A 56 -2.56 -9.39 4.82
CA GLY A 56 -3.85 -8.76 5.11
C GLY A 56 -3.72 -7.27 5.46
N THR A 57 -2.60 -6.63 5.16
CA THR A 57 -2.39 -5.21 5.42
C THR A 57 -3.16 -4.37 4.40
N ARG A 58 -3.74 -3.26 4.83
CA ARG A 58 -4.59 -2.41 3.98
C ARG A 58 -3.69 -1.52 3.13
N ILE A 59 -3.77 -1.69 1.81
CA ILE A 59 -2.87 -1.05 0.86
C ILE A 59 -3.52 0.21 0.30
N ILE A 60 -2.79 1.31 0.35
CA ILE A 60 -3.00 2.51 -0.44
C ILE A 60 -1.89 2.52 -1.50
N SER A 61 -2.24 2.73 -2.76
CA SER A 61 -1.25 2.85 -3.85
C SER A 61 -1.56 4.04 -4.74
N ASP A 62 -0.52 4.54 -5.40
CA ASP A 62 -0.68 5.37 -6.57
C ASP A 62 -1.27 4.58 -7.75
N ARG A 63 -1.90 5.30 -8.69
CA ARG A 63 -2.50 4.72 -9.89
C ARG A 63 -1.46 4.47 -10.96
N PHE A 64 -1.50 3.28 -11.56
CA PHE A 64 -0.81 2.97 -12.82
C PHE A 64 -1.59 1.96 -13.65
N PHE A 65 -1.29 1.92 -14.95
CA PHE A 65 -1.99 1.04 -15.89
C PHE A 65 -1.72 -0.44 -15.59
N GLY A 66 -2.77 -1.24 -15.49
CA GLY A 66 -2.68 -2.67 -15.23
C GLY A 66 -2.75 -3.07 -13.76
N LEU A 67 -2.84 -2.14 -12.81
CA LEU A 67 -3.07 -2.50 -11.40
C LEU A 67 -4.48 -3.07 -11.18
N ASP A 68 -5.45 -2.58 -11.95
CA ASP A 68 -6.85 -3.00 -11.96
C ASP A 68 -7.07 -4.42 -12.51
N THR A 69 -6.10 -4.99 -13.22
CA THR A 69 -6.16 -6.40 -13.63
C THR A 69 -5.85 -7.35 -12.48
N ILE A 70 -5.26 -6.82 -11.39
CA ILE A 70 -4.86 -7.59 -10.21
C ILE A 70 -5.82 -7.31 -9.06
N PHE A 71 -6.14 -6.05 -8.78
CA PHE A 71 -6.97 -5.68 -7.64
C PHE A 71 -8.18 -4.86 -8.06
N GLU A 72 -9.30 -5.07 -7.38
CA GLU A 72 -10.47 -4.21 -7.47
C GLU A 72 -10.29 -2.94 -6.63
N PHE A 73 -10.33 -1.78 -7.27
CA PHE A 73 -10.14 -0.48 -6.61
C PHE A 73 -11.30 -0.14 -5.67
N GLY A 74 -10.98 0.35 -4.48
CA GLY A 74 -11.95 0.66 -3.42
C GLY A 74 -12.35 -0.58 -2.61
N THR A 75 -12.25 -1.77 -3.19
CA THR A 75 -12.66 -3.03 -2.56
C THR A 75 -11.46 -3.78 -1.98
N GLU A 76 -10.41 -4.01 -2.77
CA GLU A 76 -9.22 -4.79 -2.37
C GLU A 76 -8.00 -3.89 -2.15
N ILE A 77 -7.94 -2.75 -2.84
CA ILE A 77 -6.88 -1.76 -2.71
C ILE A 77 -7.46 -0.36 -2.80
N LEU A 78 -6.90 0.58 -2.03
CA LEU A 78 -7.27 1.99 -2.10
C LEU A 78 -6.32 2.72 -3.06
N ILE A 79 -6.86 3.54 -3.96
CA ILE A 79 -6.06 4.32 -4.91
C ILE A 79 -6.08 5.79 -4.49
N ALA A 80 -4.90 6.36 -4.30
CA ALA A 80 -4.75 7.78 -4.00
C ALA A 80 -4.05 8.50 -5.16
N ASP A 81 -4.70 9.50 -5.74
CA ASP A 81 -4.11 10.35 -6.77
C ASP A 81 -3.46 11.60 -6.13
N ARG A 82 -3.87 11.95 -4.91
CA ARG A 82 -3.35 13.09 -4.12
C ARG A 82 -3.36 12.82 -2.62
N SER A 83 -2.67 13.66 -1.85
CA SER A 83 -2.60 13.58 -0.39
C SER A 83 -3.98 13.59 0.28
N ASP A 84 -4.94 14.31 -0.29
CA ASP A 84 -6.28 14.46 0.27
C ASP A 84 -7.04 13.12 0.25
N ASP A 85 -6.79 12.27 -0.76
CA ASP A 85 -7.35 10.92 -0.79
C ASP A 85 -6.82 10.08 0.37
N ILE A 86 -5.52 10.19 0.66
CA ILE A 86 -4.87 9.50 1.77
C ILE A 86 -5.48 9.97 3.11
N LEU A 87 -5.59 11.28 3.31
CA LEU A 87 -6.17 11.84 4.54
C LEU A 87 -7.61 11.38 4.74
N ARG A 88 -8.41 11.40 3.67
CA ARG A 88 -9.77 10.88 3.67
C ARG A 88 -9.82 9.41 4.10
N TYR A 89 -8.97 8.56 3.52
CA TYR A 89 -8.91 7.14 3.91
C TYR A 89 -8.52 6.93 5.38
N LEU A 90 -7.56 7.71 5.89
CA LEU A 90 -7.10 7.61 7.27
C LEU A 90 -8.15 8.06 8.30
N GLN A 91 -9.02 9.01 7.91
CA GLN A 91 -9.98 9.66 8.81
C GLN A 91 -11.38 9.06 8.71
N GLU A 92 -11.82 8.67 7.52
CA GLU A 92 -13.23 8.40 7.25
C GLU A 92 -13.57 6.91 7.09
N ILE A 93 -12.58 6.03 6.80
CA ILE A 93 -12.86 4.59 6.66
C ILE A 93 -13.15 3.98 8.05
N PRO A 94 -14.35 3.40 8.25
CA PRO A 94 -14.68 2.70 9.48
C PRO A 94 -13.77 1.49 9.70
N GLU A 95 -13.51 1.16 10.97
CA GLU A 95 -12.56 0.10 11.34
C GLU A 95 -12.93 -1.27 10.74
N ASN A 96 -14.20 -1.62 10.71
CA ASN A 96 -14.71 -2.88 10.13
C ASN A 96 -14.55 -2.93 8.61
N GLU A 97 -14.66 -1.79 7.91
CA GLU A 97 -14.40 -1.73 6.47
C GLU A 97 -12.91 -1.76 6.19
N ARG A 98 -12.11 -1.04 7.00
CA ARG A 98 -10.64 -1.06 6.93
C ARG A 98 -10.16 -2.51 6.99
N ILE A 99 -10.36 -3.18 8.12
CA ILE A 99 -11.02 -4.49 8.17
C ILE A 99 -11.14 -5.30 6.86
N ALA A 100 -12.34 -5.40 6.37
CA ALA A 100 -12.67 -6.15 5.17
C ALA A 100 -11.76 -5.87 3.95
N ILE A 101 -11.29 -4.64 3.71
CA ILE A 101 -10.39 -4.31 2.57
C ILE A 101 -9.13 -5.19 2.57
N GLY A 102 -8.44 -5.27 3.70
CA GLY A 102 -7.19 -6.04 3.80
C GLY A 102 -7.42 -7.54 3.68
N ASP A 103 -8.54 -8.03 4.19
CA ASP A 103 -8.90 -9.45 4.10
C ASP A 103 -9.25 -9.82 2.65
N ARG A 104 -9.97 -8.95 1.93
CA ARG A 104 -10.25 -9.13 0.49
C ARG A 104 -8.96 -9.10 -0.33
N ALA A 105 -8.05 -8.16 -0.05
CA ALA A 105 -6.72 -8.10 -0.68
C ALA A 105 -5.94 -9.41 -0.48
N ARG A 106 -5.98 -9.97 0.74
CA ARG A 106 -5.35 -11.24 1.06
C ARG A 106 -5.96 -12.40 0.29
N THR A 107 -7.28 -12.50 0.26
CA THR A 107 -7.99 -13.52 -0.52
C THR A 107 -7.69 -13.41 -2.01
N ARG A 108 -7.46 -12.21 -2.53
CA ARG A 108 -7.17 -12.00 -3.95
C ARG A 108 -5.82 -12.59 -4.38
N VAL A 109 -4.82 -12.62 -3.49
CA VAL A 109 -3.43 -13.00 -3.81
C VAL A 109 -3.03 -14.41 -3.35
N LEU A 110 -3.91 -15.12 -2.66
CA LEU A 110 -3.70 -16.49 -2.17
C LEU A 110 -4.65 -17.46 -2.88
#